data_AF-A0A4U7DT29-F1
#
_entry.id   AF-A0A4U7DT29-F1
#
_cell.length_a   1.000
_cell.length_b   1.000
_cell.length_c   1.000
_cell.angle_alpha   90.00
_cell.angle_beta   90.00
_cell.angle_gamma   90.00
#
_symmetry.space_group_name_H-M   'P 1'
#
loop_
_entity.id
_entity.type
_entity.pdbx_description
1 polymer ?
#
loop_
_entity_poly.entity_id
_entity_poly.type
_entity_poly.pdbx_seq_one_letter_code
_entity_poly.pdbx_strand_id
1 'polypeptide(L)' 'MNRRCKRLAEEDLVRHLGNGVYIITEDGEAYLDGRLDTENWTYIDDDSEAVEAQDPTNSETSNGGAT' A
#
# COMPACT_ATOMS: atom_id res chain seq x y z
N MET A 1 -10.71 13.56 15.47
CA MET A 1 -10.62 12.34 14.63
C MET A 1 -9.76 12.51 13.37
N ASN A 2 -9.64 13.67 12.70
CA ASN A 2 -8.89 13.78 11.41
C ASN A 2 -7.41 14.19 11.50
N ARG A 3 -6.69 13.89 12.59
CA ARG A 3 -5.29 14.34 12.73
C ARG A 3 -4.34 13.63 11.75
N ARG A 4 -4.57 12.34 11.48
CA ARG A 4 -3.71 11.54 10.58
C ARG A 4 -3.90 11.94 9.12
N CYS A 5 -5.12 12.04 8.61
CA CYS A 5 -5.35 12.45 7.22
C CYS A 5 -4.87 13.88 6.93
N LYS A 6 -5.03 14.79 7.90
CA LYS A 6 -4.46 16.14 7.80
C LYS A 6 -2.93 16.09 7.74
N ARG A 7 -2.30 15.29 8.60
CA ARG A 7 -0.84 15.12 8.60
C ARG A 7 -0.31 14.52 7.31
N LEU A 8 -0.98 13.49 6.76
CA LEU A 8 -0.61 12.88 5.49
C LEU A 8 -0.75 13.88 4.32
N ALA A 9 -1.73 14.78 4.38
CA ALA A 9 -1.89 15.82 3.38
C ALA A 9 -0.89 16.98 3.51
N GLU A 10 -0.38 17.24 4.72
CA GLU A 10 0.70 18.21 4.95
C GLU A 10 2.06 17.70 4.45
N GLU A 11 2.19 16.38 4.32
CA GLU A 11 3.39 15.67 3.87
C GLU A 11 3.24 15.14 2.43
N ASP A 12 2.26 15.66 1.67
CA ASP A 12 1.99 15.34 0.25
C ASP A 12 1.75 13.86 -0.09
N LEU A 13 1.50 12.99 0.89
CA LEU A 13 1.14 11.58 0.66
C LEU A 13 -0.33 11.39 0.23
N VAL A 14 -1.18 12.38 0.50
CA VAL A 14 -2.57 12.43 0.03
C VAL A 14 -2.96 13.87 -0.29
N ARG A 15 -3.92 14.06 -1.19
CA ARG A 15 -4.48 15.37 -1.51
C ARG A 15 -5.93 15.48 -1.03
N HIS A 16 -6.24 16.53 -0.29
CA HIS A 16 -7.61 16.81 0.15
C HIS A 16 -8.43 17.46 -0.97
N LEU A 17 -9.56 16.84 -1.33
CA LEU A 17 -10.47 17.34 -2.38
C LEU A 17 -11.68 18.11 -1.81
N GLY A 18 -11.83 18.15 -0.48
CA GLY A 18 -12.98 18.75 0.21
C GLY A 18 -13.93 17.71 0.80
N ASN A 19 -14.80 18.13 1.72
CA ASN A 19 -15.80 17.27 2.38
C ASN A 19 -15.22 16.00 3.06
N GLY A 20 -13.95 16.04 3.47
CA GLY A 20 -13.27 14.88 4.06
C GLY A 20 -12.85 13.81 3.05
N VAL A 21 -12.94 14.10 1.75
CA VAL A 21 -12.46 13.24 0.67
C VAL A 21 -10.97 13.51 0.44
N TYR A 22 -10.18 12.44 0.42
CA TYR A 22 -8.75 12.45 0.13
C TYR A 22 -8.48 11.49 -1.03
N ILE A 23 -7.53 11.85 -1.89
CA ILE A 23 -7.00 10.99 -2.95
C ILE A 23 -5.52 10.74 -2.70
N ILE A 24 -5.02 9.55 -3.01
CA ILE A 24 -3.59 9.24 -2.94
C ILE A 24 -2.82 10.04 -4.00
N THR A 25 -1.57 10.39 -3.69
CA THR A 25 -0.63 11.04 -4.61
C THR A 25 0.40 10.02 -5.11
N GLU A 26 1.26 10.43 -6.04
CA GLU A 26 2.37 9.59 -6.52
C GLU A 26 3.34 9.22 -5.37
N ASP A 27 3.68 10.16 -4.49
CA ASP A 27 4.50 9.89 -3.29
C ASP A 27 3.78 8.94 -2.32
N GLY A 28 2.45 9.09 -2.18
CA GLY A 28 1.62 8.19 -1.39
C GLY A 28 1.65 6.76 -1.92
N GLU A 29 1.54 6.59 -3.25
CA GLU A 29 1.68 5.28 -3.90
C GLU A 29 3.10 4.72 -3.72
N ALA A 30 4.14 5.54 -3.92
CA ALA A 30 5.52 5.13 -3.71
C ALA A 30 5.79 4.68 -2.26
N TYR A 31 5.23 5.36 -1.26
CA TYR A 31 5.35 4.95 0.15
C TYR A 31 4.67 3.60 0.42
N LEU A 32 3.50 3.36 -0.16
CA LEU A 32 2.80 2.08 -0.02
C LEU A 32 3.51 0.93 -0.76
N ASP A 33 4.12 1.23 -1.90
CA ASP A 33 4.93 0.29 -2.68
C ASP A 33 6.32 0.06 -2.08
N GLY A 34 6.69 0.76 -0.99
CA GLY A 34 8.02 0.66 -0.38
C GLY A 34 9.14 1.38 -1.16
N ARG A 35 8.78 2.16 -2.18
CA ARG A 35 9.71 2.94 -3.02
C ARG A 35 10.04 4.32 -2.45
N LEU A 36 9.39 4.75 -1.37
CA LEU A 36 9.66 6.02 -0.68
C LEU A 36 9.79 5.80 0.84
N ASP A 37 10.96 6.11 1.40
CA ASP A 37 11.17 6.23 2.84
C ASP A 37 10.65 7.59 3.33
N THR A 38 9.61 7.60 4.16
CA THR A 38 9.01 8.82 4.73
C THR A 38 9.61 9.24 6.06
N GLU A 39 10.56 8.48 6.62
CA GLU A 39 11.38 8.94 7.75
C GLU A 39 12.45 9.92 7.26
N ASN A 40 13.13 9.59 6.16
CA ASN A 40 14.21 10.40 5.58
C ASN A 40 13.85 11.11 4.27
N TRP A 41 12.63 10.94 3.76
CA TRP A 41 12.13 11.53 2.51
C TRP A 41 13.02 11.23 1.30
N THR A 42 13.39 9.97 1.15
CA THR A 42 14.29 9.50 0.08
C THR A 42 13.63 8.38 -0.70
N TYR A 43 13.67 8.49 -2.02
CA TYR A 43 13.24 7.41 -2.90
C TYR A 43 14.22 6.26 -2.82
N ILE A 44 13.68 5.06 -2.65
CA ILE A 44 14.42 3.81 -2.63
C ILE A 44 14.41 3.31 -4.07
N ASP A 45 15.55 3.43 -4.75
CA ASP A 45 15.74 2.83 -6.07
C ASP A 45 15.78 1.32 -5.89
N ASP A 46 14.64 0.69 -6.18
CA ASP A 46 14.44 -0.74 -6.04
C ASP A 46 15.07 -1.45 -7.25
N ASP A 47 16.39 -1.67 -7.19
CA ASP A 47 17.12 -2.55 -8.11
C ASP A 47 16.83 -4.04 -7.78
N SER A 48 15.66 -4.34 -7.18
CA SER A 48 15.26 -5.69 -6.78
C SER A 48 14.15 -6.22 -7.69
N GLU A 49 14.47 -7.33 -8.34
CA GLU A 49 13.65 -7.99 -9.34
C GLU A 49 12.28 -8.37 -8.77
N ALA A 50 11.23 -8.05 -9.53
CA ALA A 50 9.85 -8.38 -9.21
C ALA A 50 9.73 -9.85 -8.77
N VAL A 51 9.40 -10.06 -7.50
CA VAL A 51 8.97 -11.38 -7.02
C VAL A 51 7.57 -11.64 -7.53
N GLU A 52 7.50 -12.25 -8.72
CA GLU A 52 6.27 -12.78 -9.32
C GLU A 52 5.53 -13.62 -8.28
N ALA A 53 4.38 -13.12 -7.82
CA ALA A 53 3.51 -13.85 -6.92
C ALA A 53 3.05 -15.12 -7.63
N GLN A 54 3.55 -16.28 -7.19
CA GLN A 54 3.02 -17.55 -7.67
C GLN A 54 1.59 -17.70 -7.18
N ASP A 55 0.63 -17.60 -8.10
CA ASP A 55 -0.76 -17.99 -7.90
C ASP A 55 -0.81 -19.44 -7.41
N PRO A 56 -1.18 -19.72 -6.14
CA PRO A 56 -1.45 -21.08 -5.73
C PRO A 56 -2.82 -21.44 -6.29
N THR A 57 -2.84 -21.80 -7.59
CA THR A 57 -4.01 -22.39 -8.22
C THR A 57 -4.44 -23.62 -7.42
N ASN A 58 -5.60 -23.45 -6.80
CA ASN A 58 -6.58 -24.41 -6.32
C ASN A 58 -6.19 -25.91 -6.29
N SER A 59 -5.99 -26.45 -5.10
CA SER A 59 -6.21 -27.87 -4.81
C SER A 59 -7.25 -27.98 -3.70
N GLU A 60 -8.52 -27.99 -4.10
CA GLU A 60 -9.60 -28.47 -3.25
C GLU A 60 -9.26 -29.88 -2.74
N THR A 61 -9.30 -30.09 -1.43
CA THR A 61 -9.57 -31.43 -0.89
C THR A 61 -10.71 -31.30 0.09
N SER A 62 -11.83 -31.83 -0.36
CA SER A 62 -13.11 -31.94 0.32
C SER A 62 -12.94 -32.63 1.69
N ASN A 63 -13.59 -32.07 2.70
CA ASN A 63 -13.56 -32.55 4.06
C ASN A 63 -14.69 -33.57 4.31
N GLY A 64 -14.38 -34.70 4.95
CA GLY A 64 -15.31 -35.37 5.84
C GLY A 64 -15.63 -36.84 5.56
N GLY A 65 -15.63 -37.64 6.64
CA GLY A 65 -16.53 -38.78 6.76
C GLY A 65 -15.95 -40.01 7.44
N ALA A 66 -16.22 -40.15 8.73
CA ALA A 66 -16.03 -41.38 9.51
C ALA A 66 -16.94 -42.52 9.03
N THR A 67 -16.45 -43.77 9.09
CA THR A 67 -17.05 -44.95 9.75
C THR A 67 -16.07 -46.11 9.75
#